data_AF-I0V8B3-F1
#
_entry.id   AF-I0V8B3-F1
#
_cell.length_a   1.000
_cell.length_b   1.000
_cell.length_c   1.000
_cell.angle_alpha   90.00
_cell.angle_beta   90.00
_cell.angle_gamma   90.00
#
_symmetry.space_group_name_H-M   'P 1'
#
loop_
_entity.id
_entity.type
_entity.pdbx_description
1 polymer ?
#
loop_
_entity_poly.entity_id
_entity_poly.type
_entity_poly.pdbx_seq_one_letter_code
_entity_poly.pdbx_strand_id
1 'polypeptide(L)'
;MGETERVAEELTEQTDPGTAREDSTRGVCALDGCDNPLPLPAVDENGRRKGGRPSSYCCKPHADTASRQRRAARTAAVVEPLVELRAAAEAFAGASAPLLSALTDMRQQLTSAEDHALAQVRHAEEQALTARADAEEAQQRADAAERDRDRALAKARDHNAAREEAELAAQHARAEAESVKTQAWAAIAEHERARGAAESAADAATRARDALAAELDRTRQALNTARSERDDLADRLDRVRVELHELTAAHSAATERLTAATTHNNALSAALDQTRADLTAARDDAATLRADLDAARDQLASERTARGLAEARATTAEAVATDRQNRIADLTDQLRQANTRLDRVLSERPARPAPEAPTEPQR
;
A
#
# COMPACT_ATOMS: atom_id res chain seq x y z
N MET A 1 53.15 74.54 -52.71
CA MET A 1 54.39 74.60 -53.51
C MET A 1 53.92 74.93 -54.92
N GLY A 2 54.16 76.15 -55.40
CA GLY A 2 55.31 76.47 -56.26
C GLY A 2 54.83 76.44 -57.72
N GLU A 3 55.19 77.34 -58.62
CA GLU A 3 56.24 78.38 -58.60
C GLU A 3 55.71 79.72 -59.17
N THR A 4 56.57 80.72 -59.28
CA THR A 4 56.26 82.10 -59.73
C THR A 4 57.20 82.52 -60.87
N GLU A 5 57.15 83.81 -61.28
CA GLU A 5 58.08 84.51 -62.20
C GLU A 5 57.77 84.36 -63.71
N ARG A 6 58.01 85.36 -64.58
CA ARG A 6 58.55 86.74 -64.42
C ARG A 6 58.07 87.67 -65.57
N VAL A 7 58.24 88.99 -65.41
CA VAL A 7 57.99 90.03 -66.43
C VAL A 7 59.11 91.10 -66.36
N ALA A 8 59.67 91.51 -67.51
CA ALA A 8 60.50 92.72 -67.77
C ALA A 8 61.11 92.65 -69.20
N GLU A 9 61.68 93.68 -69.85
CA GLU A 9 61.43 95.15 -69.96
C GLU A 9 62.34 95.72 -71.10
N GLU A 10 62.43 97.05 -71.27
CA GLU A 10 63.28 97.85 -72.20
C GLU A 10 62.94 97.78 -73.72
N LEU A 11 62.82 98.84 -74.55
CA LEU A 11 63.07 100.32 -74.58
C LEU A 11 64.27 100.85 -75.41
N THR A 12 63.93 101.32 -76.63
CA THR A 12 64.35 102.57 -77.32
C THR A 12 65.79 103.11 -77.30
N GLU A 13 66.32 103.42 -78.49
CA GLU A 13 67.17 104.62 -78.72
C GLU A 13 67.10 105.11 -80.18
N GLN A 14 67.44 106.40 -80.47
CA GLN A 14 67.15 107.07 -81.76
C GLN A 14 68.01 108.34 -82.01
N THR A 15 68.55 108.54 -83.24
CA THR A 15 69.05 109.83 -83.84
C THR A 15 70.23 110.58 -83.14
N ASP A 16 71.03 111.48 -83.75
CA ASP A 16 71.52 111.70 -85.14
C ASP A 16 72.79 112.61 -85.07
N PRO A 17 73.60 112.83 -86.14
CA PRO A 17 74.91 113.48 -86.03
C PRO A 17 75.05 114.93 -86.57
N GLY A 18 75.99 115.68 -85.96
CA GLY A 18 76.90 116.59 -86.67
C GLY A 18 76.51 118.07 -86.87
N THR A 19 77.46 119.00 -86.66
CA THR A 19 77.34 120.43 -87.02
C THR A 19 78.66 121.05 -87.52
N ALA A 20 78.52 122.14 -88.29
CA ALA A 20 79.45 123.07 -88.95
C ALA A 20 80.79 123.45 -88.25
N ARG A 21 81.71 124.28 -88.78
CA ARG A 21 81.65 125.72 -89.22
C ARG A 21 83.11 126.20 -89.55
N GLU A 22 83.51 127.41 -89.94
CA GLU A 22 82.95 128.73 -90.35
C GLU A 22 84.05 129.51 -91.13
N ASP A 23 83.71 130.47 -92.02
CA ASP A 23 84.55 131.68 -92.25
C ASP A 23 83.68 132.89 -92.72
N SER A 24 84.26 134.07 -92.89
CA SER A 24 83.61 135.36 -92.59
C SER A 24 84.03 136.56 -93.45
N THR A 25 83.14 137.55 -93.64
CA THR A 25 83.52 138.95 -93.95
C THR A 25 82.37 139.96 -93.75
N ARG A 26 82.72 141.21 -93.38
CA ARG A 26 81.91 142.45 -93.36
C ARG A 26 80.42 142.34 -92.96
N GLY A 27 80.13 142.65 -91.69
CA GLY A 27 78.77 142.68 -91.14
C GLY A 27 77.88 143.80 -91.68
N VAL A 28 76.80 143.41 -92.36
CA VAL A 28 75.66 144.24 -92.79
C VAL A 28 74.61 144.30 -91.65
N CYS A 29 73.52 145.07 -91.79
CA CYS A 29 72.45 145.09 -90.80
C CYS A 29 71.78 143.70 -90.66
N ALA A 30 71.69 143.14 -89.45
CA ALA A 30 71.24 141.77 -89.19
C ALA A 30 69.70 141.58 -89.22
N LEU A 31 69.04 142.16 -90.23
CA LEU A 31 67.62 142.04 -90.57
C LEU A 31 67.53 141.63 -92.05
N ASP A 32 66.83 140.54 -92.36
CA ASP A 32 66.68 140.05 -93.74
C ASP A 32 66.11 141.15 -94.66
N GLY A 33 66.80 141.39 -95.77
CA GLY A 33 66.45 142.42 -96.75
C GLY A 33 66.94 143.85 -96.43
N CYS A 34 67.95 144.05 -95.57
CA CYS A 34 68.48 145.37 -95.26
C CYS A 34 70.00 145.51 -95.45
N ASP A 35 70.44 146.01 -96.60
CA ASP A 35 71.86 146.17 -96.95
C ASP A 35 72.58 147.39 -96.35
N ASN A 36 71.94 148.10 -95.40
CA ASN A 36 72.47 149.37 -94.90
C ASN A 36 73.66 149.14 -93.92
N PRO A 37 74.82 149.80 -94.11
CA PRO A 37 76.01 149.57 -93.28
C PRO A 37 75.82 150.04 -91.83
N LEU A 38 76.55 149.41 -90.92
CA LEU A 38 76.51 149.73 -89.48
C LEU A 38 77.28 151.03 -89.18
N PRO A 39 76.77 151.91 -88.29
CA PRO A 39 77.42 153.18 -87.96
C PRO A 39 78.75 152.99 -87.23
N LEU A 40 79.70 153.90 -87.49
CA LEU A 40 81.05 153.85 -86.91
C LEU A 40 81.03 154.13 -85.39
N PRO A 41 81.89 153.45 -84.60
CA PRO A 41 81.91 153.60 -83.14
C PRO A 41 82.53 154.93 -82.71
N ALA A 42 81.86 155.66 -81.81
CA ALA A 42 82.36 156.91 -81.25
C ALA A 42 83.59 156.69 -80.35
N VAL A 43 84.57 157.59 -80.48
CA VAL A 43 85.80 157.68 -79.68
C VAL A 43 85.89 159.04 -78.99
N ASP A 44 86.63 159.11 -77.89
CA ASP A 44 86.93 160.36 -77.20
C ASP A 44 88.24 161.02 -77.70
N GLU A 45 88.52 162.22 -77.20
CA GLU A 45 89.69 163.02 -77.56
C GLU A 45 91.04 162.37 -77.19
N ASN A 46 91.02 161.30 -76.39
CA ASN A 46 92.20 160.48 -76.06
C ASN A 46 92.27 159.19 -76.89
N GLY A 47 91.47 159.09 -77.97
CA GLY A 47 91.47 157.96 -78.90
C GLY A 47 90.90 156.66 -78.31
N ARG A 48 90.28 156.70 -77.13
CA ARG A 48 89.68 155.51 -76.51
C ARG A 48 88.19 155.43 -76.86
N ARG A 49 87.68 154.21 -76.96
CA ARG A 49 86.26 153.95 -77.19
C ARG A 49 85.51 154.18 -75.87
N LYS A 50 84.54 155.10 -75.86
CA LYS A 50 83.55 155.15 -74.77
C LYS A 50 82.76 153.84 -74.74
N GLY A 51 82.61 153.26 -73.55
CA GLY A 51 82.13 151.89 -73.38
C GLY A 51 80.72 151.66 -73.92
N GLY A 52 80.57 150.71 -74.83
CA GLY A 52 79.30 150.29 -75.40
C GLY A 52 79.47 149.07 -76.31
N ARG A 53 78.52 148.13 -76.29
CA ARG A 53 78.52 146.95 -77.16
C ARG A 53 78.10 147.37 -78.58
N PRO A 54 78.81 146.98 -79.66
CA PRO A 54 78.50 147.44 -81.00
C PRO A 54 77.09 147.01 -81.44
N SER A 55 76.34 147.92 -82.07
CA SER A 55 74.98 147.68 -82.55
C SER A 55 75.00 146.83 -83.82
N SER A 56 74.38 145.65 -83.79
CA SER A 56 74.20 144.74 -84.93
C SER A 56 73.10 145.16 -85.92
N TYR A 57 72.55 146.36 -85.75
CA TYR A 57 71.49 146.94 -86.56
C TYR A 57 71.84 148.39 -86.88
N CYS A 58 71.59 148.83 -88.13
CA CYS A 58 71.88 150.19 -88.57
C CYS A 58 70.97 151.25 -87.91
N CYS A 59 69.78 150.85 -87.44
CA CYS A 59 68.85 151.71 -86.71
C CYS A 59 67.98 150.89 -85.73
N LYS A 60 67.40 151.57 -84.73
CA LYS A 60 66.53 150.93 -83.70
C LYS A 60 65.31 150.19 -84.29
N PRO A 61 64.56 150.71 -85.28
CA PRO A 61 63.45 149.99 -85.90
C PRO A 61 63.80 148.59 -86.40
N HIS A 62 64.99 148.38 -86.97
CA HIS A 62 65.38 147.08 -87.52
C HIS A 62 65.68 146.04 -86.44
N ALA A 63 66.18 146.48 -85.28
CA ALA A 63 66.33 145.62 -84.11
C ALA A 63 64.96 145.14 -83.59
N ASP A 64 63.96 146.03 -83.56
CA ASP A 64 62.58 145.70 -83.16
C ASP A 64 61.87 144.78 -84.17
N THR A 65 62.05 144.99 -85.49
CA THR A 65 61.48 144.09 -86.52
C THR A 65 62.09 142.68 -86.45
N ALA A 66 63.41 142.57 -86.37
CA ALA A 66 64.09 141.28 -86.20
C ALA A 66 63.75 140.60 -84.85
N SER A 67 63.31 141.37 -83.85
CA SER A 67 62.81 140.87 -82.56
C SER A 67 61.36 140.36 -82.64
N ARG A 68 60.56 140.83 -83.61
CA ARG A 68 59.21 140.30 -83.90
C ARG A 68 59.27 139.03 -84.74
N GLN A 69 60.04 139.04 -85.85
CA GLN A 69 60.21 137.86 -86.72
C GLN A 69 60.73 136.63 -85.96
N ARG A 70 61.78 136.78 -85.14
CA ARG A 70 62.32 135.68 -84.31
C ARG A 70 61.37 135.19 -83.21
N ARG A 71 60.35 135.96 -82.83
CA ARG A 71 59.27 135.49 -81.94
C ARG A 71 58.22 134.71 -82.73
N ALA A 72 57.75 135.24 -83.86
CA ALA A 72 56.79 134.56 -84.73
C ALA A 72 57.30 133.18 -85.19
N ALA A 73 58.55 133.09 -85.67
CA ALA A 73 59.15 131.83 -86.11
C ALA A 73 59.26 130.78 -84.97
N ARG A 74 59.56 131.21 -83.74
CA ARG A 74 59.59 130.32 -82.56
C ARG A 74 58.21 129.86 -82.11
N THR A 75 57.15 130.64 -82.38
CA THR A 75 55.77 130.21 -82.11
C THR A 75 55.29 129.20 -83.15
N ALA A 76 55.54 129.44 -84.45
CA ALA A 76 55.18 128.51 -85.53
C ALA A 76 55.81 127.13 -85.31
N ALA A 77 57.13 127.08 -85.08
CA ALA A 77 57.90 125.84 -84.86
C ALA A 77 57.51 125.02 -83.60
N VAL A 78 56.55 125.49 -82.79
CA VAL A 78 56.00 124.76 -81.64
C VAL A 78 54.49 124.51 -81.80
N VAL A 79 53.73 125.48 -82.31
CA VAL A 79 52.28 125.34 -82.48
C VAL A 79 51.92 124.40 -83.63
N GLU A 80 52.64 124.47 -84.75
CA GLU A 80 52.29 123.72 -85.97
C GLU A 80 52.46 122.20 -85.78
N PRO A 81 53.56 121.68 -85.21
CA PRO A 81 53.67 120.26 -84.86
C PRO A 81 52.65 119.79 -83.82
N LEU A 82 52.22 120.66 -82.90
CA LEU A 82 51.19 120.33 -81.91
C LEU A 82 49.78 120.26 -82.51
N VAL A 83 49.51 121.00 -83.58
CA VAL A 83 48.25 120.87 -84.35
C VAL A 83 48.24 119.59 -85.16
N GLU A 84 49.36 119.22 -85.81
CA GLU A 84 49.48 117.94 -86.51
C GLU A 84 49.38 116.74 -85.55
N LEU A 85 50.08 116.78 -84.41
CA LEU A 85 50.00 115.74 -83.38
C LEU A 85 48.58 115.62 -82.82
N ARG A 86 47.86 116.74 -82.67
CA ARG A 86 46.45 116.74 -82.26
C ARG A 86 45.53 116.14 -83.33
N ALA A 87 45.70 116.50 -84.59
CA ALA A 87 44.91 115.93 -85.69
C ALA A 87 45.16 114.41 -85.84
N ALA A 88 46.42 113.98 -85.68
CA ALA A 88 46.78 112.56 -85.65
C ALA A 88 46.18 111.84 -84.43
N ALA A 89 46.16 112.47 -83.24
CA ALA A 89 45.55 111.92 -82.04
C ALA A 89 44.02 111.83 -82.13
N GLU A 90 43.35 112.81 -82.74
CA GLU A 90 41.90 112.81 -82.95
C GLU A 90 41.49 111.77 -84.03
N ALA A 91 42.29 111.62 -85.10
CA ALA A 91 42.13 110.54 -86.07
C ALA A 91 42.38 109.15 -85.46
N PHE A 92 43.43 109.00 -84.64
CA PHE A 92 43.73 107.76 -83.92
C PHE A 92 42.63 107.44 -82.89
N ALA A 93 42.06 108.43 -82.19
CA ALA A 93 40.92 108.23 -81.29
C ALA A 93 39.70 107.70 -82.06
N GLY A 94 39.39 108.27 -83.24
CA GLY A 94 38.32 107.79 -84.11
C GLY A 94 38.54 106.35 -84.60
N ALA A 95 39.77 105.98 -84.94
CA ALA A 95 40.12 104.62 -85.39
C ALA A 95 40.24 103.59 -84.25
N SER A 96 40.66 104.01 -83.05
CA SER A 96 40.84 103.13 -81.89
C SER A 96 39.58 102.94 -81.06
N ALA A 97 38.62 103.86 -81.08
CA ALA A 97 37.32 103.70 -80.43
C ALA A 97 36.58 102.38 -80.80
N PRO A 98 36.41 101.99 -82.08
CA PRO A 98 35.80 100.71 -82.41
C PRO A 98 36.66 99.50 -82.02
N LEU A 99 38.00 99.63 -82.00
CA LEU A 99 38.90 98.57 -81.54
C LEU A 99 38.79 98.37 -80.02
N LEU A 100 38.72 99.45 -79.25
CA LEU A 100 38.53 99.45 -77.80
C LEU A 100 37.13 98.98 -77.41
N SER A 101 36.09 99.28 -78.21
CA SER A 101 34.78 98.63 -78.09
C SER A 101 34.95 97.13 -78.31
N ALA A 102 35.45 96.68 -79.47
CA ALA A 102 35.58 95.26 -79.79
C ALA A 102 36.40 94.47 -78.74
N LEU A 103 37.45 95.07 -78.17
CA LEU A 103 38.22 94.46 -77.07
C LEU A 103 37.44 94.44 -75.74
N THR A 104 36.61 95.45 -75.46
CA THR A 104 35.72 95.48 -74.29
C THR A 104 34.58 94.48 -74.44
N ASP A 105 33.97 94.41 -75.63
CA ASP A 105 32.92 93.48 -76.01
C ASP A 105 33.43 92.03 -75.97
N MET A 106 34.62 91.77 -76.54
CA MET A 106 35.29 90.46 -76.47
C MET A 106 35.64 90.08 -75.03
N ARG A 107 36.15 91.02 -74.21
CA ARG A 107 36.38 90.77 -72.77
C ARG A 107 35.08 90.45 -72.05
N GLN A 108 34.00 91.19 -72.31
CA GLN A 108 32.69 90.95 -71.69
C GLN A 108 32.10 89.60 -72.12
N GLN A 109 32.26 89.21 -73.39
CA GLN A 109 31.89 87.88 -73.88
C GLN A 109 32.70 86.79 -73.18
N LEU A 110 34.02 86.94 -73.09
CA LEU A 110 34.91 86.01 -72.38
C LEU A 110 34.55 85.88 -70.89
N THR A 111 34.33 86.99 -70.17
CA THR A 111 33.86 86.94 -68.78
C THR A 111 32.50 86.28 -68.66
N SER A 112 31.54 86.55 -69.57
CA SER A 112 30.24 85.87 -69.54
C SER A 112 30.32 84.37 -69.84
N ALA A 113 31.29 83.96 -70.67
CA ALA A 113 31.55 82.56 -70.97
C ALA A 113 32.27 81.85 -69.81
N GLU A 114 33.18 82.55 -69.12
CA GLU A 114 33.83 82.09 -67.89
C GLU A 114 32.80 81.93 -66.75
N ASP A 115 31.99 82.97 -66.47
CA ASP A 115 30.89 82.91 -65.50
C ASP A 115 29.91 81.79 -65.82
N HIS A 116 29.55 81.60 -67.10
CA HIS A 116 28.65 80.52 -67.51
C HIS A 116 29.29 79.13 -67.38
N ALA A 117 30.56 78.97 -67.73
CA ALA A 117 31.29 77.71 -67.55
C ALA A 117 31.46 77.37 -66.06
N LEU A 118 31.80 78.36 -65.22
CA LEU A 118 31.88 78.20 -63.77
C LEU A 118 30.50 77.88 -63.16
N ALA A 119 29.42 78.47 -63.67
CA ALA A 119 28.06 78.12 -63.27
C ALA A 119 27.68 76.70 -63.68
N GLN A 120 28.04 76.25 -64.89
CA GLN A 120 27.84 74.86 -65.33
C GLN A 120 28.63 73.88 -64.47
N VAL A 121 29.90 74.17 -64.17
CA VAL A 121 30.75 73.32 -63.31
C VAL A 121 30.16 73.24 -61.90
N ARG A 122 29.83 74.37 -61.26
CA ARG A 122 29.19 74.37 -59.93
C ARG A 122 27.88 73.59 -59.93
N HIS A 123 27.04 73.75 -60.95
CA HIS A 123 25.78 73.02 -61.03
C HIS A 123 26.00 71.50 -61.23
N ALA A 124 27.01 71.10 -62.01
CA ALA A 124 27.40 69.70 -62.16
C ALA A 124 28.02 69.12 -60.87
N GLU A 125 28.79 69.91 -60.11
CA GLU A 125 29.32 69.54 -58.80
C GLU A 125 28.20 69.38 -57.76
N GLU A 126 27.25 70.33 -57.70
CA GLU A 126 26.04 70.26 -56.87
C GLU A 126 25.22 69.01 -57.20
N GLN A 127 24.92 68.77 -58.49
CA GLN A 127 24.23 67.55 -58.93
C GLN A 127 24.99 66.28 -58.55
N ALA A 128 26.32 66.25 -58.73
CA ALA A 128 27.14 65.08 -58.41
C ALA A 128 27.24 64.83 -56.89
N LEU A 129 27.22 65.88 -56.06
CA LEU A 129 27.15 65.77 -54.61
C LEU A 129 25.76 65.27 -54.16
N THR A 130 24.67 65.80 -54.72
CA THR A 130 23.32 65.31 -54.45
C THR A 130 23.17 63.84 -54.85
N ALA A 131 23.57 63.45 -56.06
CA ALA A 131 23.48 62.07 -56.52
C ALA A 131 24.35 61.08 -55.69
N ARG A 132 25.45 61.54 -55.09
CA ARG A 132 26.24 60.75 -54.13
C ARG A 132 25.51 60.61 -52.80
N ALA A 133 24.96 61.69 -52.26
CA ALA A 133 24.18 61.64 -51.02
C ALA A 133 22.93 60.72 -51.16
N ASP A 134 22.21 60.83 -52.29
CA ASP A 134 21.07 59.97 -52.61
C ASP A 134 21.47 58.48 -52.71
N ALA A 135 22.64 58.20 -53.30
CA ALA A 135 23.18 56.84 -53.41
C ALA A 135 23.66 56.28 -52.06
N GLU A 136 24.29 57.10 -51.22
CA GLU A 136 24.69 56.74 -49.86
C GLU A 136 23.47 56.48 -48.96
N GLU A 137 22.41 57.30 -49.07
CA GLU A 137 21.15 57.08 -48.35
C GLU A 137 20.42 55.81 -48.85
N ALA A 138 20.40 55.57 -50.17
CA ALA A 138 19.84 54.36 -50.75
C ALA A 138 20.59 53.10 -50.28
N GLN A 139 21.93 53.14 -50.20
CA GLN A 139 22.73 52.04 -49.65
C GLN A 139 22.45 51.84 -48.16
N GLN A 140 22.42 52.91 -47.35
CA GLN A 140 22.09 52.82 -45.92
C GLN A 140 20.69 52.23 -45.67
N ARG A 141 19.70 52.56 -46.53
CA ARG A 141 18.37 51.96 -46.51
C ARG A 141 18.37 50.49 -46.94
N ALA A 142 19.16 50.11 -47.94
CA ALA A 142 19.33 48.71 -48.34
C ALA A 142 19.95 47.88 -47.20
N ASP A 143 21.08 48.33 -46.63
CA ASP A 143 21.74 47.69 -45.50
C ASP A 143 20.81 47.58 -44.27
N ALA A 144 19.95 48.58 -44.04
CA ALA A 144 18.96 48.53 -42.95
C ALA A 144 17.91 47.45 -43.21
N ALA A 145 17.35 47.38 -44.42
CA ALA A 145 16.39 46.37 -44.82
C ALA A 145 16.98 44.95 -44.77
N GLU A 146 18.26 44.76 -45.14
CA GLU A 146 18.95 43.48 -44.99
C GLU A 146 19.11 43.09 -43.52
N ARG A 147 19.55 44.02 -42.66
CA ARG A 147 19.64 43.79 -41.20
C ARG A 147 18.28 43.46 -40.58
N ASP A 148 17.18 44.05 -41.06
CA ASP A 148 15.83 43.73 -40.58
C ASP A 148 15.29 42.39 -41.11
N ARG A 149 15.57 42.05 -42.38
CA ARG A 149 15.32 40.71 -42.93
C ARG A 149 16.03 39.65 -42.10
N ASP A 150 17.31 39.85 -41.81
CA ASP A 150 18.13 38.85 -41.12
C ASP A 150 17.74 38.74 -39.64
N ARG A 151 17.37 39.85 -38.98
CA ARG A 151 16.71 39.86 -37.66
C ARG A 151 15.37 39.10 -37.67
N ALA A 152 14.57 39.25 -38.71
CA ALA A 152 13.28 38.55 -38.83
C ALA A 152 13.48 37.04 -39.06
N LEU A 153 14.45 36.66 -39.90
CA LEU A 153 14.82 35.26 -40.14
C LEU A 153 15.42 34.58 -38.90
N ALA A 154 16.20 35.30 -38.08
CA ALA A 154 16.66 34.80 -36.78
C ALA A 154 15.46 34.52 -35.86
N LYS A 155 14.60 35.51 -35.61
CA LYS A 155 13.39 35.35 -34.77
C LYS A 155 12.48 34.23 -35.26
N ALA A 156 12.35 34.03 -36.58
CA ALA A 156 11.55 32.95 -37.14
C ALA A 156 12.14 31.56 -36.83
N ARG A 157 13.48 31.41 -36.83
CA ARG A 157 14.17 30.19 -36.40
C ARG A 157 13.98 29.97 -34.89
N ASP A 158 14.17 31.00 -34.08
CA ASP A 158 14.02 30.93 -32.63
C ASP A 158 12.59 30.52 -32.24
N HIS A 159 11.58 31.09 -32.90
CA HIS A 159 10.18 30.72 -32.70
C HIS A 159 9.85 29.28 -33.17
N ASN A 160 10.46 28.80 -34.25
CA ASN A 160 10.28 27.42 -34.70
C ASN A 160 10.95 26.42 -33.73
N ALA A 161 12.18 26.68 -33.30
CA ALA A 161 12.86 25.86 -32.31
C ALA A 161 12.08 25.80 -30.98
N ALA A 162 11.64 26.94 -30.45
CA ALA A 162 10.81 26.99 -29.24
C ALA A 162 9.46 26.27 -29.39
N ARG A 163 8.91 26.20 -30.61
CA ARG A 163 7.72 25.39 -30.91
C ARG A 163 8.03 23.90 -30.96
N GLU A 164 9.12 23.48 -31.60
CA GLU A 164 9.54 22.09 -31.66
C GLU A 164 9.86 21.56 -30.25
N GLU A 165 10.55 22.34 -29.41
CA GLU A 165 10.77 22.05 -27.99
C GLU A 165 9.45 21.92 -27.20
N ALA A 166 8.51 22.85 -27.40
CA ALA A 166 7.21 22.79 -26.72
C ALA A 166 6.34 21.61 -27.20
N GLU A 167 6.38 21.27 -28.49
CA GLU A 167 5.66 20.13 -29.07
C GLU A 167 6.28 18.80 -28.62
N LEU A 168 7.60 18.72 -28.43
CA LEU A 168 8.28 17.58 -27.80
C LEU A 168 7.94 17.47 -26.31
N ALA A 169 8.02 18.55 -25.54
CA ALA A 169 7.66 18.57 -24.12
C ALA A 169 6.19 18.14 -23.90
N ALA A 170 5.28 18.59 -24.77
CA ALA A 170 3.88 18.16 -24.75
C ALA A 170 3.69 16.67 -25.11
N GLN A 171 4.54 16.10 -25.97
CA GLN A 171 4.54 14.66 -26.26
C GLN A 171 5.05 13.85 -25.06
N HIS A 172 6.15 14.26 -24.44
CA HIS A 172 6.68 13.63 -23.22
C HIS A 172 5.65 13.66 -22.07
N ALA A 173 5.07 14.81 -21.77
CA ALA A 173 4.05 14.94 -20.72
C ALA A 173 2.80 14.06 -20.99
N ARG A 174 2.40 13.86 -22.25
CA ARG A 174 1.31 12.93 -22.61
C ARG A 174 1.71 11.47 -22.42
N ALA A 175 2.93 11.08 -22.80
CA ALA A 175 3.44 9.73 -22.61
C ALA A 175 3.58 9.39 -21.11
N GLU A 176 4.06 10.33 -20.31
CA GLU A 176 4.12 10.21 -18.85
C GLU A 176 2.72 10.10 -18.24
N ALA A 177 1.76 10.94 -18.66
CA ALA A 177 0.38 10.87 -18.16
C ALA A 177 -0.30 9.53 -18.47
N GLU A 178 -0.15 8.98 -19.68
CA GLU A 178 -0.66 7.65 -20.02
C GLU A 178 0.09 6.51 -19.29
N SER A 179 1.39 6.68 -19.02
CA SER A 179 2.17 5.74 -18.19
C SER A 179 1.67 5.74 -16.74
N VAL A 180 1.48 6.90 -16.12
CA VAL A 180 0.93 7.03 -14.76
C VAL A 180 -0.50 6.48 -14.69
N LYS A 181 -1.33 6.77 -15.70
CA LYS A 181 -2.70 6.24 -15.82
C LYS A 181 -2.73 4.72 -15.94
N THR A 182 -1.89 4.11 -16.79
CA THR A 182 -1.83 2.65 -16.94
C THR A 182 -1.28 1.96 -15.68
N GLN A 183 -0.29 2.55 -15.01
CA GLN A 183 0.19 2.10 -13.69
C GLN A 183 -0.91 2.18 -12.62
N ALA A 184 -1.69 3.27 -12.58
CA ALA A 184 -2.80 3.43 -11.65
C ALA A 184 -3.91 2.38 -11.89
N TRP A 185 -4.29 2.11 -13.14
CA TRP A 185 -5.24 1.04 -13.46
C TRP A 185 -4.71 -0.35 -13.08
N ALA A 186 -3.42 -0.62 -13.29
CA ALA A 186 -2.81 -1.88 -12.85
C ALA A 186 -2.82 -2.03 -11.32
N ALA A 187 -2.55 -0.95 -10.57
CA ALA A 187 -2.62 -0.94 -9.11
C ALA A 187 -4.06 -1.14 -8.60
N ILE A 188 -5.06 -0.49 -9.21
CA ILE A 188 -6.48 -0.72 -8.90
C ILE A 188 -6.84 -2.19 -9.13
N ALA A 189 -6.49 -2.75 -10.30
CA ALA A 189 -6.77 -4.14 -10.63
C ALA A 189 -6.03 -5.17 -9.74
N GLU A 190 -4.91 -4.81 -9.13
CA GLU A 190 -4.25 -5.62 -8.08
C GLU A 190 -4.99 -5.50 -6.74
N HIS A 191 -5.36 -4.29 -6.32
CA HIS A 191 -6.15 -4.08 -5.09
C HIS A 191 -7.52 -4.76 -5.15
N GLU A 192 -8.20 -4.75 -6.30
CA GLU A 192 -9.48 -5.46 -6.49
C GLU A 192 -9.31 -6.98 -6.43
N ARG A 193 -8.25 -7.54 -7.03
CA ARG A 193 -7.93 -8.98 -6.92
C ARG A 193 -7.56 -9.38 -5.49
N ALA A 194 -6.73 -8.58 -4.82
CA ALA A 194 -6.36 -8.80 -3.41
C ALA A 194 -7.59 -8.72 -2.48
N ARG A 195 -8.50 -7.77 -2.74
CA ARG A 195 -9.78 -7.63 -2.03
C ARG A 195 -10.67 -8.86 -2.23
N GLY A 196 -10.90 -9.27 -3.49
CA GLY A 196 -11.73 -10.44 -3.79
C GLY A 196 -11.16 -11.75 -3.21
N ALA A 197 -9.83 -11.88 -3.17
CA ALA A 197 -9.16 -12.98 -2.49
C ALA A 197 -9.37 -12.95 -0.95
N ALA A 198 -9.29 -11.76 -0.33
CA ALA A 198 -9.53 -11.59 1.10
C ALA A 198 -11.00 -11.83 1.49
N GLU A 199 -11.95 -11.34 0.68
CA GLU A 199 -13.39 -11.58 0.87
C GLU A 199 -13.69 -13.09 0.75
N SER A 200 -13.19 -13.77 -0.30
CA SER A 200 -13.31 -15.23 -0.47
C SER A 200 -12.70 -16.03 0.68
N ALA A 201 -11.55 -15.60 1.22
CA ALA A 201 -10.90 -16.22 2.37
C ALA A 201 -11.70 -16.05 3.68
N ALA A 202 -12.29 -14.86 3.92
CA ALA A 202 -13.16 -14.61 5.07
C ALA A 202 -14.45 -15.45 4.99
N ASP A 203 -15.00 -15.60 3.79
CA ASP A 203 -16.14 -16.47 3.48
C ASP A 203 -15.82 -17.95 3.75
N ALA A 204 -14.64 -18.42 3.34
CA ALA A 204 -14.18 -19.78 3.58
C ALA A 204 -13.93 -20.05 5.09
N ALA A 205 -13.31 -19.09 5.79
CA ALA A 205 -13.11 -19.17 7.24
C ALA A 205 -14.44 -19.19 8.02
N THR A 206 -15.43 -18.41 7.57
CA THR A 206 -16.79 -18.40 8.15
C THR A 206 -17.47 -19.76 7.97
N ARG A 207 -17.47 -20.32 6.75
CA ARG A 207 -17.99 -21.67 6.47
C ARG A 207 -17.29 -22.75 7.30
N ALA A 208 -15.97 -22.67 7.47
CA ALA A 208 -15.20 -23.62 8.28
C ALA A 208 -15.55 -23.52 9.77
N ARG A 209 -15.67 -22.30 10.32
CA ARG A 209 -16.12 -22.05 11.71
C ARG A 209 -17.50 -22.66 11.95
N ASP A 210 -18.44 -22.43 11.04
CA ASP A 210 -19.83 -22.85 11.21
C ASP A 210 -20.00 -24.37 11.06
N ALA A 211 -19.21 -25.01 10.20
CA ALA A 211 -19.12 -26.47 10.12
C ALA A 211 -18.56 -27.08 11.43
N LEU A 212 -17.49 -26.49 11.99
CA LEU A 212 -16.91 -26.92 13.27
C LEU A 212 -17.86 -26.70 14.45
N ALA A 213 -18.63 -25.60 14.46
CA ALA A 213 -19.68 -25.39 15.47
C ALA A 213 -20.77 -26.46 15.39
N ALA A 214 -21.25 -26.78 14.18
CA ALA A 214 -22.22 -27.84 13.96
C ALA A 214 -21.68 -29.25 14.31
N GLU A 215 -20.36 -29.48 14.21
CA GLU A 215 -19.71 -30.71 14.68
C GLU A 215 -19.55 -30.76 16.21
N LEU A 216 -19.18 -29.63 16.83
CA LEU A 216 -19.09 -29.50 18.27
C LEU A 216 -20.46 -29.74 18.95
N ASP A 217 -21.56 -29.24 18.36
CA ASP A 217 -22.89 -29.48 18.91
C ASP A 217 -23.40 -30.91 18.67
N ARG A 218 -23.08 -31.54 17.53
CA ARG A 218 -23.33 -32.98 17.32
C ARG A 218 -22.56 -33.85 18.32
N THR A 219 -21.29 -33.55 18.59
CA THR A 219 -20.47 -34.31 19.56
C THR A 219 -20.91 -34.07 21.00
N ARG A 220 -21.35 -32.85 21.36
CA ARG A 220 -22.02 -32.55 22.64
C ARG A 220 -23.31 -33.34 22.81
N GLN A 221 -24.16 -33.42 21.78
CA GLN A 221 -25.39 -34.22 21.81
C GLN A 221 -25.07 -35.70 22.01
N ALA A 222 -24.16 -36.27 21.22
CA ALA A 222 -23.73 -37.67 21.37
C ALA A 222 -23.16 -37.98 22.76
N LEU A 223 -22.34 -37.07 23.33
CA LEU A 223 -21.82 -37.21 24.70
C LEU A 223 -22.93 -37.18 25.76
N ASN A 224 -23.97 -36.37 25.58
CA ASN A 224 -25.10 -36.31 26.49
C ASN A 224 -25.98 -37.58 26.38
N THR A 225 -26.21 -38.09 25.17
CA THR A 225 -26.87 -39.40 24.96
C THR A 225 -26.10 -40.52 25.64
N ALA A 226 -24.79 -40.64 25.40
CA ALA A 226 -23.95 -41.68 26.00
C ALA A 226 -23.86 -41.57 27.54
N ARG A 227 -24.02 -40.37 28.11
CA ARG A 227 -24.17 -40.18 29.56
C ARG A 227 -25.52 -40.69 30.07
N SER A 228 -26.62 -40.37 29.39
CA SER A 228 -27.95 -40.90 29.72
C SER A 228 -27.97 -42.43 29.65
N GLU A 229 -27.42 -43.02 28.59
CA GLU A 229 -27.33 -44.48 28.42
C GLU A 229 -26.47 -45.14 29.51
N ARG A 230 -25.35 -44.52 29.90
CA ARG A 230 -24.53 -44.97 31.04
C ARG A 230 -25.32 -44.93 32.35
N ASP A 231 -26.09 -43.88 32.57
CA ASP A 231 -26.83 -43.68 33.82
C ASP A 231 -28.03 -44.63 33.90
N ASP A 232 -28.76 -44.83 32.80
CA ASP A 232 -29.77 -45.89 32.63
C ASP A 232 -29.19 -47.30 32.87
N LEU A 233 -27.96 -47.56 32.45
CA LEU A 233 -27.28 -48.85 32.68
C LEU A 233 -26.83 -49.02 34.13
N ALA A 234 -26.38 -47.96 34.80
CA ALA A 234 -26.06 -47.98 36.24
C ALA A 234 -27.32 -48.29 37.06
N ASP A 235 -28.43 -47.59 36.76
CA ASP A 235 -29.74 -47.80 37.38
C ASP A 235 -30.23 -49.25 37.22
N ARG A 236 -30.05 -49.84 36.04
CA ARG A 236 -30.37 -51.27 35.79
C ARG A 236 -29.47 -52.22 36.58
N LEU A 237 -28.18 -51.95 36.66
CA LEU A 237 -27.23 -52.77 37.41
C LEU A 237 -27.54 -52.76 38.91
N ASP A 238 -27.93 -51.62 39.47
CA ASP A 238 -28.29 -51.52 40.90
C ASP A 238 -29.64 -52.18 41.21
N ARG A 239 -30.63 -52.11 40.31
CA ARG A 239 -31.87 -52.91 40.44
C ARG A 239 -31.56 -54.42 40.43
N VAL A 240 -30.76 -54.90 39.47
CA VAL A 240 -30.36 -56.32 39.39
C VAL A 240 -29.53 -56.76 40.62
N ARG A 241 -28.73 -55.87 41.22
CA ARG A 241 -28.04 -56.14 42.49
C ARG A 241 -29.00 -56.32 43.66
N VAL A 242 -30.06 -55.51 43.74
CA VAL A 242 -31.12 -55.66 44.77
C VAL A 242 -31.90 -56.96 44.54
N GLU A 243 -32.36 -57.23 43.32
CA GLU A 243 -33.06 -58.48 42.95
C GLU A 243 -32.21 -59.72 43.28
N LEU A 244 -30.91 -59.69 42.99
CA LEU A 244 -29.98 -60.79 43.34
C LEU A 244 -29.83 -60.96 44.86
N HIS A 245 -29.82 -59.88 45.63
CA HIS A 245 -29.74 -59.94 47.09
C HIS A 245 -31.03 -60.49 47.70
N GLU A 246 -32.19 -60.06 47.21
CA GLU A 246 -33.51 -60.57 47.62
C GLU A 246 -33.66 -62.06 47.27
N LEU A 247 -33.27 -62.48 46.07
CA LEU A 247 -33.26 -63.89 45.67
C LEU A 247 -32.30 -64.73 46.52
N THR A 248 -31.14 -64.18 46.90
CA THR A 248 -30.18 -64.85 47.80
C THR A 248 -30.77 -65.05 49.19
N ALA A 249 -31.41 -64.03 49.77
CA ALA A 249 -32.09 -64.11 51.06
C ALA A 249 -33.33 -65.02 51.04
N ALA A 250 -34.08 -65.04 49.93
CA ALA A 250 -35.17 -65.97 49.72
C ALA A 250 -34.67 -67.42 49.63
N HIS A 251 -33.53 -67.65 48.98
CA HIS A 251 -32.90 -68.97 48.86
C HIS A 251 -32.34 -69.48 50.20
N SER A 252 -31.69 -68.62 51.02
CA SER A 252 -31.24 -69.02 52.36
C SER A 252 -32.43 -69.37 53.26
N ALA A 253 -33.46 -68.51 53.29
CA ALA A 253 -34.67 -68.76 54.08
C ALA A 253 -35.48 -69.99 53.61
N ALA A 254 -35.44 -70.33 52.31
CA ALA A 254 -36.01 -71.58 51.79
C ALA A 254 -35.19 -72.81 52.21
N THR A 255 -33.85 -72.69 52.19
CA THR A 255 -32.93 -73.75 52.64
C THR A 255 -33.08 -74.03 54.13
N GLU A 256 -33.15 -72.99 54.98
CA GLU A 256 -33.40 -73.11 56.42
C GLU A 256 -34.72 -73.82 56.72
N ARG A 257 -35.81 -73.45 56.01
CA ARG A 257 -37.12 -74.13 56.12
C ARG A 257 -37.03 -75.59 55.70
N LEU A 258 -36.30 -75.90 54.64
CA LEU A 258 -36.10 -77.28 54.19
C LEU A 258 -35.34 -78.09 55.24
N THR A 259 -34.24 -77.58 55.78
CA THR A 259 -33.49 -78.23 56.87
C THR A 259 -34.38 -78.45 58.09
N ALA A 260 -35.13 -77.44 58.55
CA ALA A 260 -36.04 -77.56 59.69
C ALA A 260 -37.15 -78.61 59.44
N ALA A 261 -37.73 -78.64 58.24
CA ALA A 261 -38.72 -79.64 57.84
C ALA A 261 -38.14 -81.06 57.79
N THR A 262 -36.90 -81.23 57.29
CA THR A 262 -36.19 -82.52 57.32
C THR A 262 -35.90 -82.97 58.76
N THR A 263 -35.40 -82.09 59.62
CA THR A 263 -35.19 -82.41 61.05
C THR A 263 -36.49 -82.80 61.75
N HIS A 264 -37.59 -82.10 61.48
CA HIS A 264 -38.91 -82.43 62.02
C HIS A 264 -39.43 -83.78 61.50
N ASN A 265 -39.26 -84.07 60.21
CA ASN A 265 -39.66 -85.36 59.63
C ASN A 265 -38.84 -86.54 60.20
N ASN A 266 -37.54 -86.35 60.41
CA ASN A 266 -36.68 -87.33 61.08
C ASN A 266 -37.12 -87.57 62.53
N ALA A 267 -37.47 -86.50 63.27
CA ALA A 267 -37.97 -86.61 64.64
C ALA A 267 -39.34 -87.32 64.72
N LEU A 268 -40.26 -87.01 63.80
CA LEU A 268 -41.54 -87.72 63.67
C LEU A 268 -41.34 -89.19 63.32
N SER A 269 -40.40 -89.51 62.43
CA SER A 269 -40.07 -90.89 62.05
C SER A 269 -39.52 -91.68 63.25
N ALA A 270 -38.58 -91.11 64.00
CA ALA A 270 -38.04 -91.72 65.21
C ALA A 270 -39.11 -91.93 66.30
N ALA A 271 -40.02 -90.96 66.50
CA ALA A 271 -41.15 -91.12 67.42
C ALA A 271 -42.17 -92.18 66.95
N LEU A 272 -42.36 -92.31 65.64
CA LEU A 272 -43.24 -93.32 65.04
C LEU A 272 -42.62 -94.73 65.15
N ASP A 273 -41.30 -94.86 65.03
CA ASP A 273 -40.60 -96.13 65.28
C ASP A 273 -40.53 -96.49 66.78
N GLN A 274 -40.38 -95.50 67.68
CA GLN A 274 -40.53 -95.72 69.12
C GLN A 274 -41.93 -96.23 69.46
N THR A 275 -42.99 -95.56 69.00
CA THR A 275 -44.37 -96.01 69.27
C THR A 275 -44.72 -97.36 68.63
N ARG A 276 -44.05 -97.75 67.53
CA ARG A 276 -44.10 -99.14 67.00
C ARG A 276 -43.43 -100.14 67.95
N ALA A 277 -42.29 -99.80 68.53
CA ALA A 277 -41.60 -100.63 69.52
C ALA A 277 -42.43 -100.78 70.81
N ASP A 278 -42.95 -99.65 71.35
CA ASP A 278 -43.82 -99.62 72.53
C ASP A 278 -45.09 -100.46 72.31
N LEU A 279 -45.73 -100.35 71.14
CA LEU A 279 -46.90 -101.15 70.75
C LEU A 279 -46.57 -102.64 70.58
N THR A 280 -45.31 -102.99 70.30
CA THR A 280 -44.87 -104.39 70.20
C THR A 280 -44.63 -104.94 71.60
N ALA A 281 -43.88 -104.24 72.45
CA ALA A 281 -43.70 -104.59 73.86
C ALA A 281 -45.05 -104.75 74.59
N ALA A 282 -45.98 -103.81 74.42
CA ALA A 282 -47.32 -103.89 75.02
C ALA A 282 -48.19 -105.06 74.49
N ARG A 283 -47.87 -105.61 73.30
CA ARG A 283 -48.52 -106.85 72.80
C ARG A 283 -47.88 -108.09 73.39
N ASP A 284 -46.56 -108.10 73.58
CA ASP A 284 -45.82 -109.20 74.18
C ASP A 284 -46.11 -109.30 75.69
N ASP A 285 -46.23 -108.17 76.39
CA ASP A 285 -46.76 -108.07 77.75
C ASP A 285 -48.19 -108.62 77.82
N ALA A 286 -49.07 -108.21 76.90
CA ALA A 286 -50.45 -108.68 76.85
C ALA A 286 -50.57 -110.16 76.44
N ALA A 287 -49.60 -110.73 75.73
CA ALA A 287 -49.50 -112.15 75.44
C ALA A 287 -49.02 -112.92 76.68
N THR A 288 -48.02 -112.39 77.40
CA THR A 288 -47.50 -112.94 78.66
C THR A 288 -48.59 -112.97 79.72
N LEU A 289 -49.28 -111.85 79.96
CA LEU A 289 -50.41 -111.76 80.90
C LEU A 289 -51.58 -112.70 80.54
N ARG A 290 -51.76 -113.06 79.26
CA ARG A 290 -52.74 -114.09 78.86
C ARG A 290 -52.24 -115.49 79.20
N ALA A 291 -50.97 -115.79 78.91
CA ALA A 291 -50.36 -117.07 79.25
C ALA A 291 -50.33 -117.32 80.76
N ASP A 292 -50.00 -116.30 81.57
CA ASP A 292 -50.05 -116.34 83.04
C ASP A 292 -51.48 -116.58 83.54
N LEU A 293 -52.48 -115.91 82.94
CA LEU A 293 -53.88 -116.02 83.32
C LEU A 293 -54.48 -117.38 82.92
N ASP A 294 -54.08 -117.96 81.78
CA ASP A 294 -54.45 -119.31 81.39
C ASP A 294 -53.72 -120.38 82.22
N ALA A 295 -52.44 -120.18 82.56
CA ALA A 295 -51.73 -121.02 83.52
C ALA A 295 -52.38 -120.98 84.92
N ALA A 296 -52.85 -119.82 85.37
CA ALA A 296 -53.61 -119.68 86.62
C ALA A 296 -55.00 -120.35 86.55
N ARG A 297 -55.66 -120.35 85.39
CA ARG A 297 -56.91 -121.12 85.16
C ARG A 297 -56.65 -122.62 85.23
N ASP A 298 -55.58 -123.10 84.61
CA ASP A 298 -55.20 -124.53 84.63
C ASP A 298 -54.74 -124.97 86.01
N GLN A 299 -54.01 -124.13 86.75
CA GLN A 299 -53.71 -124.36 88.17
C GLN A 299 -55.00 -124.48 88.98
N LEU A 300 -55.94 -123.53 88.87
CA LEU A 300 -57.24 -123.57 89.55
C LEU A 300 -58.09 -124.78 89.13
N ALA A 301 -57.99 -125.26 87.89
CA ALA A 301 -58.63 -126.49 87.44
C ALA A 301 -57.97 -127.74 88.03
N SER A 302 -56.65 -127.75 88.17
CA SER A 302 -55.90 -128.82 88.84
C SER A 302 -56.19 -128.86 90.35
N GLU A 303 -56.31 -127.70 91.01
CA GLU A 303 -56.75 -127.60 92.41
C GLU A 303 -58.19 -128.09 92.57
N ARG A 304 -59.11 -127.70 91.68
CA ARG A 304 -60.51 -128.16 91.71
C ARG A 304 -60.64 -129.67 91.50
N THR A 305 -59.85 -130.26 90.60
CA THR A 305 -59.85 -131.72 90.38
C THR A 305 -59.14 -132.47 91.50
N ALA A 306 -58.04 -131.96 92.05
CA ALA A 306 -57.38 -132.50 93.25
C ALA A 306 -58.29 -132.42 94.49
N ARG A 307 -59.03 -131.32 94.64
CA ARG A 307 -60.04 -131.13 95.68
C ARG A 307 -61.23 -132.07 95.51
N GLY A 308 -61.77 -132.21 94.30
CA GLY A 308 -62.81 -133.19 93.99
C GLY A 308 -62.36 -134.62 94.25
N LEU A 309 -61.09 -134.95 93.97
CA LEU A 309 -60.47 -136.23 94.34
C LEU A 309 -60.29 -136.39 95.86
N ALA A 310 -60.00 -135.33 96.59
CA ALA A 310 -59.93 -135.34 98.05
C ALA A 310 -61.31 -135.50 98.70
N GLU A 311 -62.33 -134.82 98.18
CA GLU A 311 -63.73 -134.91 98.63
C GLU A 311 -64.33 -136.28 98.26
N ALA A 312 -63.99 -136.84 97.09
CA ALA A 312 -64.32 -138.23 96.73
C ALA A 312 -63.61 -139.26 97.62
N ARG A 313 -62.34 -139.03 98.00
CA ARG A 313 -61.61 -139.87 98.98
C ARG A 313 -62.19 -139.75 100.38
N ALA A 314 -62.61 -138.54 100.80
CA ALA A 314 -63.24 -138.31 102.10
C ALA A 314 -64.57 -139.05 102.20
N THR A 315 -65.48 -138.85 101.24
CA THR A 315 -66.76 -139.58 101.15
C THR A 315 -66.58 -141.09 101.01
N THR A 316 -65.55 -141.56 100.30
CA THR A 316 -65.20 -143.00 100.28
C THR A 316 -64.70 -143.49 101.65
N ALA A 317 -63.91 -142.70 102.37
CA ALA A 317 -63.44 -143.02 103.71
C ALA A 317 -64.58 -142.99 104.75
N GLU A 318 -65.53 -142.07 104.62
CA GLU A 318 -66.77 -142.02 105.41
C GLU A 318 -67.67 -143.23 105.13
N ALA A 319 -67.81 -143.65 103.87
CA ALA A 319 -68.51 -144.88 103.51
C ALA A 319 -67.84 -146.13 104.11
N VAL A 320 -66.50 -146.21 104.07
CA VAL A 320 -65.72 -147.31 104.69
C VAL A 320 -65.76 -147.24 106.23
N ALA A 321 -65.80 -146.06 106.83
CA ALA A 321 -66.01 -145.90 108.27
C ALA A 321 -67.42 -146.35 108.68
N THR A 322 -68.42 -146.01 107.88
CA THR A 322 -69.83 -146.41 108.07
C THR A 322 -69.99 -147.93 107.91
N ASP A 323 -69.39 -148.55 106.89
CA ASP A 323 -69.34 -150.02 106.76
C ASP A 323 -68.68 -150.66 107.99
N ARG A 324 -67.53 -150.14 108.44
CA ARG A 324 -66.87 -150.62 109.66
C ARG A 324 -67.72 -150.45 110.91
N GLN A 325 -68.45 -149.34 111.07
CA GLN A 325 -69.35 -149.13 112.20
C GLN A 325 -70.58 -150.05 112.15
N ASN A 326 -71.17 -150.28 110.97
CA ASN A 326 -72.21 -151.29 110.76
C ASN A 326 -71.69 -152.68 111.13
N ARG A 327 -70.46 -153.03 110.70
CA ARG A 327 -69.82 -154.32 110.98
C ARG A 327 -69.43 -154.50 112.45
N ILE A 328 -69.09 -153.41 113.15
CA ILE A 328 -68.91 -153.39 114.61
C ILE A 328 -70.27 -153.57 115.32
N ALA A 329 -71.34 -152.95 114.83
CA ALA A 329 -72.68 -153.15 115.38
C ALA A 329 -73.15 -154.61 115.20
N ASP A 330 -72.90 -155.19 114.03
CA ASP A 330 -73.16 -156.61 113.71
C ASP A 330 -72.40 -157.55 114.65
N LEU A 331 -71.10 -157.33 114.84
CA LEU A 331 -70.28 -158.09 115.78
C LEU A 331 -70.71 -157.89 117.25
N THR A 332 -71.19 -156.70 117.60
CA THR A 332 -71.72 -156.39 118.93
C THR A 332 -73.04 -157.11 119.20
N ASP A 333 -73.91 -157.22 118.20
CA ASP A 333 -75.15 -157.98 118.35
C ASP A 333 -74.90 -159.49 118.31
N GLN A 334 -73.95 -159.98 117.51
CA GLN A 334 -73.48 -161.37 117.57
C GLN A 334 -72.93 -161.72 118.97
N LEU A 335 -72.18 -160.81 119.62
CA LEU A 335 -71.77 -160.96 121.03
C LEU A 335 -72.95 -160.95 122.01
N ARG A 336 -73.96 -160.10 121.79
CA ARG A 336 -75.20 -160.03 122.59
C ARG A 336 -76.03 -161.32 122.47
N GLN A 337 -76.10 -161.90 121.27
CA GLN A 337 -76.72 -163.19 120.98
C GLN A 337 -75.91 -164.38 121.54
N ALA A 338 -74.59 -164.26 121.62
CA ALA A 338 -73.73 -165.26 122.28
C ALA A 338 -73.93 -165.26 123.80
N ASN A 339 -73.95 -164.08 124.45
CA ASN A 339 -74.16 -163.97 125.90
C ASN A 339 -75.56 -164.47 126.31
N THR A 340 -76.61 -164.11 125.58
CA THR A 340 -77.97 -164.60 125.87
C THR A 340 -78.15 -166.11 125.65
N ARG A 341 -77.29 -166.77 124.86
CA ARG A 341 -77.18 -168.23 124.82
C ARG A 341 -76.43 -168.80 126.04
N LEU A 342 -75.43 -168.09 126.54
CA LEU A 342 -74.63 -168.48 127.71
C LEU A 342 -75.43 -168.39 129.01
N ASP A 343 -76.16 -167.29 129.23
CA ASP A 343 -77.05 -167.12 130.39
C ASP A 343 -78.09 -168.25 130.48
N ARG A 344 -78.65 -168.65 129.33
CA ARG A 344 -79.63 -169.75 129.21
C ARG A 344 -79.05 -171.15 129.51
N VAL A 345 -77.74 -171.31 129.53
CA VAL A 345 -77.06 -172.57 129.87
C VAL A 345 -76.68 -172.64 131.36
N LEU A 346 -76.63 -171.50 132.06
CA LEU A 346 -76.13 -171.41 133.44
C LEU A 346 -77.22 -171.48 134.53
N SER A 347 -78.51 -171.45 134.17
CA SER A 347 -79.60 -171.26 135.13
C SER A 347 -80.05 -172.51 135.92
N GLU A 348 -79.65 -173.74 135.55
CA GLU A 348 -80.30 -174.97 136.08
C GLU A 348 -79.36 -176.18 136.40
N ARG A 349 -78.61 -176.17 137.53
CA ARG A 349 -78.31 -177.41 138.31
C ARG A 349 -77.82 -177.19 139.77
N PRO A 350 -78.30 -177.95 140.80
CA PRO A 350 -78.00 -177.69 142.24
C PRO A 350 -77.42 -178.89 143.05
N ALA A 351 -77.21 -178.73 144.38
CA ALA A 351 -76.92 -179.85 145.31
C ALA A 351 -77.27 -179.64 146.82
N ARG A 352 -77.83 -180.69 147.46
CA ARG A 352 -77.84 -181.04 148.92
C ARG A 352 -78.77 -180.25 149.90
N PRO A 353 -79.41 -180.91 150.90
CA PRO A 353 -80.22 -182.15 150.82
C PRO A 353 -81.58 -182.14 151.59
N ALA A 354 -82.55 -182.95 151.11
CA ALA A 354 -83.75 -183.47 151.83
C ALA A 354 -84.81 -182.44 152.33
N PRO A 355 -86.13 -182.71 152.20
CA PRO A 355 -86.79 -184.02 152.30
C PRO A 355 -87.56 -184.51 151.05
N GLU A 356 -87.99 -185.79 151.12
CA GLU A 356 -89.08 -186.50 150.40
C GLU A 356 -89.16 -186.44 148.84
N ALA A 357 -89.32 -187.61 148.19
CA ALA A 357 -88.77 -187.89 146.86
C ALA A 357 -89.78 -188.14 145.71
N PRO A 358 -89.51 -187.60 144.49
CA PRO A 358 -90.06 -188.08 143.22
C PRO A 358 -89.00 -188.26 142.08
N THR A 359 -89.42 -188.23 140.80
CA THR A 359 -88.79 -188.89 139.62
C THR A 359 -88.47 -187.98 138.39
N GLU A 360 -87.95 -188.59 137.29
CA GLU A 360 -87.97 -188.17 135.86
C GLU A 360 -86.74 -187.48 135.17
N PRO A 361 -86.59 -187.51 133.80
CA PRO A 361 -85.27 -187.65 133.13
C PRO A 361 -84.93 -186.74 131.90
N GLN A 362 -83.74 -186.99 131.29
CA GLN A 362 -83.25 -186.54 129.95
C GLN A 362 -82.90 -185.03 129.82
N ARG A 363 -82.06 -184.58 128.85
CA ARG A 363 -81.22 -185.29 127.84
C ARG A 363 -79.89 -184.56 127.62
#